data_AF-A0A1Q7IKY0-F1
#
_entry.id   AF-A0A1Q7IKY0-F1
#
_cell.length_a   1.000
_cell.length_b   1.000
_cell.length_c   1.000
_cell.angle_alpha   90.00
_cell.angle_beta   90.00
_cell.angle_gamma   90.00
#
_symmetry.space_group_name_H-M   'P 1'
#
loop_
_entity.id
_entity.type
_entity.pdbx_description
1 polymer ?
#
loop_
_entity_poly.entity_id
_entity_poly.type
_entity_poly.pdbx_seq_one_letter_code
_entity_poly.pdbx_strand_id
1 'polypeptide(L)'
;MAGSCIEGIAFCEVYDAKVTCLDTQEKLLARGLKEARKRKLDLVTVVGDARDLESHITGPFDLITVVGSSLPHLSIMEFDRVLAKSKGILSSRGTILVEQSDIIFRILLQYRDVFVTNLKPPVINLHIAFNPRNGYFERLSFTKTRQDNYKTFLWGPWIVEYIMKKTGFSKVEVAPFVDPFFAHQTFLITGRS
;
A
#
# COMPACT_ATOMS: atom_id res chain seq x y z
N MET A 1 3.27 3.74 1.73
CA MET A 1 3.18 4.62 0.54
C MET A 1 1.87 5.34 0.66
N ALA A 2 1.92 6.62 1.03
CA ALA A 2 0.74 7.42 1.28
C ALA A 2 0.16 8.06 0.00
N GLY A 3 0.90 8.05 -1.12
CA GLY A 3 0.49 8.72 -2.35
C GLY A 3 0.14 10.20 -2.08
N SER A 4 -1.09 10.61 -2.40
CA SER A 4 -1.61 11.94 -2.12
C SER A 4 -2.34 12.08 -0.78
N CYS A 5 -2.08 11.16 0.16
CA CYS A 5 -2.60 11.15 1.52
C CYS A 5 -4.13 11.06 1.64
N ILE A 6 -4.83 10.45 0.68
CA ILE A 6 -6.31 10.42 0.68
C ILE A 6 -6.83 9.71 1.93
N GLU A 7 -6.25 8.57 2.27
CA GLU A 7 -6.61 7.77 3.44
C GLU A 7 -6.21 8.49 4.73
N GLY A 8 -5.05 9.16 4.73
CA GLY A 8 -4.62 9.98 5.87
C GLY A 8 -5.57 11.14 6.17
N ILE A 9 -6.04 11.83 5.12
CA ILE A 9 -7.07 12.88 5.25
C ILE A 9 -8.36 12.28 5.82
N ALA A 10 -8.81 11.13 5.32
CA ALA A 10 -9.99 10.46 5.83
C ALA A 10 -9.85 10.08 7.32
N PHE A 11 -8.68 9.59 7.74
CA PHE A 11 -8.41 9.29 9.16
C PHE A 11 -8.50 10.55 10.03
N CYS A 12 -7.92 11.66 9.60
CA CYS A 12 -8.05 12.93 10.32
C CYS A 12 -9.52 13.39 10.40
N GLU A 13 -10.29 13.30 9.31
CA GLU A 13 -11.66 13.80 9.27
C GLU A 13 -12.66 12.95 10.06
N VAL A 14 -12.54 11.62 9.98
CA VAL A 14 -13.51 10.70 10.57
C VAL A 14 -13.18 10.37 12.02
N TYR A 15 -11.89 10.31 12.37
CA TYR A 15 -11.43 9.83 13.67
C TYR A 15 -10.63 10.87 14.48
N ASP A 16 -10.50 12.10 13.98
CA ASP A 16 -9.66 13.14 14.60
C ASP A 16 -8.21 12.66 14.86
N ALA A 17 -7.72 11.79 13.97
CA ALA A 17 -6.41 11.18 14.11
C ALA A 17 -5.30 12.16 13.73
N LYS A 18 -4.18 12.09 14.46
CA LYS A 18 -2.92 12.72 14.07
C LYS A 18 -2.18 11.81 13.11
N VAL A 19 -1.96 12.24 11.88
CA VAL A 19 -1.49 11.37 10.81
C VAL A 19 -0.14 11.81 10.26
N THR A 20 0.78 10.86 10.17
CA THR A 20 2.03 11.00 9.43
C THR A 20 1.97 10.18 8.14
N CYS A 21 2.01 10.84 7.00
CA CYS A 21 2.00 10.21 5.69
C CYS A 21 3.42 10.07 5.12
N LEU A 22 3.87 8.85 4.85
CA LEU A 22 5.18 8.54 4.25
C LEU A 22 5.05 8.07 2.80
N ASP A 23 5.77 8.73 1.90
CA ASP A 23 5.91 8.29 0.50
C ASP A 23 7.24 8.76 -0.11
N THR A 24 7.70 8.09 -1.16
CA THR A 24 8.87 8.54 -1.93
C THR A 24 8.50 9.65 -2.92
N GLN A 25 7.21 9.79 -3.26
CA GLN A 25 6.72 10.75 -4.23
C GLN A 25 6.36 12.10 -3.59
N GLU A 26 7.37 12.96 -3.41
CA GLU A 26 7.21 14.32 -2.85
C GLU A 26 6.05 15.12 -3.49
N LYS A 27 5.91 15.05 -4.82
CA LYS A 27 4.85 15.77 -5.54
C LYS A 27 3.44 15.33 -5.14
N LEU A 28 3.24 14.05 -4.81
CA LEU A 28 1.93 13.55 -4.36
C LEU A 28 1.67 13.96 -2.91
N LEU A 29 2.66 13.80 -2.04
CA LEU A 29 2.59 14.25 -0.65
C LEU A 29 2.24 15.74 -0.56
N ALA A 30 2.86 16.58 -1.39
CA ALA A 30 2.56 18.01 -1.44
C ALA A 30 1.09 18.32 -1.77
N ARG A 31 0.43 17.50 -2.61
CA ARG A 31 -1.00 17.65 -2.90
C ARG A 31 -1.85 17.30 -1.67
N GLY A 32 -1.54 16.19 -1.00
CA GLY A 32 -2.21 15.80 0.23
C GLY A 32 -2.08 16.83 1.34
N LEU A 33 -0.85 17.32 1.57
CA LEU A 33 -0.57 18.35 2.56
C LEU A 33 -1.30 19.67 2.29
N LYS A 34 -1.40 20.06 1.01
CA LYS A 34 -2.16 21.26 0.61
C LYS A 34 -3.64 21.12 0.99
N GLU A 35 -4.26 19.98 0.69
CA GLU A 35 -5.65 19.73 1.05
C GLU A 35 -5.84 19.64 2.57
N ALA A 36 -4.95 18.96 3.29
CA ALA A 36 -4.99 18.90 4.75
C ALA A 36 -4.93 20.29 5.41
N ARG A 37 -4.03 21.17 4.95
CA ARG A 37 -3.93 22.56 5.44
C ARG A 37 -5.20 23.37 5.17
N LYS A 38 -5.79 23.24 3.97
CA LYS A 38 -7.05 23.90 3.62
C LYS A 38 -8.18 23.50 4.57
N ARG A 39 -8.20 22.23 4.99
CA ARG A 39 -9.20 21.65 5.89
C ARG A 39 -8.81 21.75 7.37
N LYS A 40 -7.63 22.31 7.69
CA LYS A 40 -7.07 22.44 9.05
C LYS A 40 -6.95 21.10 9.79
N LEU A 41 -6.53 20.05 9.10
CA LEU A 41 -6.35 18.70 9.64
C LEU A 41 -4.94 18.52 10.25
N ASP A 42 -4.83 17.70 11.30
CA ASP A 42 -3.55 17.33 11.93
C ASP A 42 -2.85 16.22 11.13
N LEU A 43 -2.33 16.62 9.96
CA LEU A 43 -1.62 15.74 9.03
C LEU A 43 -0.27 16.33 8.65
N VAL A 44 0.77 15.52 8.80
CA VAL A 44 2.13 15.82 8.33
C VAL A 44 2.58 14.82 7.26
N THR A 45 3.50 15.25 6.41
CA THR A 45 4.05 14.41 5.35
C THR A 45 5.56 14.28 5.49
N VAL A 46 6.07 13.08 5.25
CA VAL A 46 7.49 12.76 5.25
C VAL A 46 7.85 12.16 3.91
N VAL A 47 8.86 12.72 3.24
CA VAL A 47 9.43 12.13 2.02
C VAL A 47 10.46 11.10 2.45
N GLY A 48 10.26 9.84 2.10
CA GLY A 48 11.17 8.78 2.50
C GLY A 48 10.72 7.40 2.04
N ASP A 49 11.63 6.44 2.17
CA ASP A 49 11.38 5.05 1.80
C ASP A 49 10.85 4.27 3.00
N ALA A 50 9.74 3.56 2.82
CA ALA A 50 9.17 2.73 3.87
C ALA A 50 10.10 1.58 4.30
N ARG A 51 11.05 1.17 3.43
CA ARG A 51 12.07 0.16 3.74
C ARG A 51 13.09 0.66 4.77
N ASP A 52 13.16 1.97 4.97
CA ASP A 52 14.06 2.67 5.90
C ASP A 52 13.29 3.54 6.91
N LEU A 53 12.09 3.09 7.29
CA LEU A 53 11.10 3.80 8.11
C LEU A 53 11.69 4.50 9.36
N GLU A 54 12.53 3.81 10.12
CA GLU A 54 13.14 4.30 11.36
C GLU A 54 14.09 5.50 11.15
N SER A 55 14.63 5.66 9.93
CA SER A 55 15.50 6.80 9.59
C SER A 55 14.71 8.09 9.34
N HIS A 56 13.40 7.98 9.15
CA HIS A 56 12.53 9.07 8.71
C HIS A 56 11.46 9.43 9.75
N ILE A 57 11.04 8.45 10.56
CA ILE A 57 9.90 8.56 11.44
C ILE A 57 10.25 7.96 12.80
N THR A 58 9.95 8.71 13.86
CA THR A 58 10.07 8.27 15.25
C THR A 58 8.68 8.00 15.81
N GLY A 59 8.48 6.81 16.40
CA GLY A 59 7.23 6.43 17.07
C GLY A 59 7.11 6.92 18.52
N PRO A 60 6.17 6.36 19.30
CA PRO A 60 5.29 5.24 18.95
C PRO A 60 4.02 5.65 18.20
N PHE A 61 3.55 4.80 17.28
CA PHE A 61 2.27 4.91 16.58
C PHE A 61 1.28 3.85 17.06
N ASP A 62 0.01 4.21 17.21
CA ASP A 62 -1.05 3.26 17.57
C ASP A 62 -1.57 2.45 16.37
N LEU A 63 -1.45 3.02 15.17
CA LEU A 63 -1.86 2.39 13.92
C LEU A 63 -0.87 2.71 12.81
N ILE A 64 -0.43 1.68 12.08
CA ILE A 64 0.24 1.82 10.79
C ILE A 64 -0.65 1.21 9.72
N THR A 65 -0.81 1.90 8.58
CA THR A 65 -1.64 1.41 7.49
C THR A 65 -0.83 1.23 6.19
N VAL A 66 -1.11 0.12 5.50
CA VAL A 66 -0.68 -0.14 4.12
C VAL A 66 -1.95 -0.45 3.32
N VAL A 67 -2.59 0.59 2.82
CA VAL A 67 -3.92 0.54 2.19
C VAL A 67 -3.90 1.13 0.78
N GLY A 68 -5.03 1.03 0.05
CA GLY A 68 -5.15 1.62 -1.29
C GLY A 68 -4.32 0.89 -2.35
N SER A 69 -4.24 -0.44 -2.26
CA SER A 69 -3.44 -1.27 -3.20
C SER A 69 -1.96 -0.86 -3.30
N SER A 70 -1.35 -0.46 -2.18
CA SER A 70 0.08 -0.11 -2.12
C SER A 70 1.00 -1.34 -2.20
N LEU A 71 0.58 -2.47 -1.65
CA LEU A 71 1.44 -3.64 -1.45
C LEU A 71 2.01 -4.26 -2.75
N PRO A 72 1.31 -4.28 -3.91
CA PRO A 72 1.87 -4.75 -5.18
C PRO A 72 3.12 -3.99 -5.68
N HIS A 73 3.46 -2.84 -5.09
CA HIS A 73 4.70 -2.13 -5.40
C HIS A 73 5.92 -2.63 -4.59
N LEU A 74 5.72 -3.55 -3.65
CA LEU A 74 6.76 -4.14 -2.82
C LEU A 74 6.88 -5.63 -3.09
N SER A 75 8.12 -6.13 -3.18
CA SER A 75 8.39 -7.55 -3.12
C SER A 75 8.14 -8.11 -1.71
N ILE A 76 8.03 -9.44 -1.62
CA ILE A 76 7.94 -10.17 -0.35
C ILE A 76 9.07 -9.80 0.60
N MET A 77 10.30 -9.69 0.09
CA MET A 77 11.48 -9.37 0.90
C MET A 77 11.47 -7.93 1.39
N GLU A 78 10.99 -7.00 0.56
CA GLU A 78 10.87 -5.59 0.95
C GLU A 78 9.77 -5.40 1.99
N PHE A 79 8.64 -6.10 1.84
CA PHE A 79 7.56 -6.04 2.82
C PHE A 79 7.95 -6.65 4.17
N ASP A 80 8.68 -7.78 4.18
CA ASP A 80 9.28 -8.36 5.39
C ASP A 80 10.15 -7.33 6.14
N ARG A 81 10.97 -6.57 5.41
CA ARG A 81 11.76 -5.47 5.98
C ARG A 81 10.89 -4.33 6.49
N VAL A 82 9.88 -3.89 5.73
CA VAL A 82 8.93 -2.85 6.17
C VAL A 82 8.24 -3.26 7.47
N LEU A 83 7.76 -4.50 7.58
CA LEU A 83 7.12 -5.02 8.80
C LEU A 83 8.07 -5.05 9.99
N ALA A 84 9.32 -5.49 9.78
CA ALA A 84 10.31 -5.57 10.84
C ALA A 84 10.61 -4.19 11.43
N LYS A 85 10.73 -3.17 10.56
CA LYS A 85 10.92 -1.78 10.95
C LYS A 85 9.66 -1.14 11.54
N SER A 86 8.48 -1.53 11.07
CA SER A 86 7.21 -1.05 11.62
C SER A 86 7.04 -1.43 13.09
N LYS A 87 7.48 -2.64 13.49
CA LYS A 87 7.44 -3.04 14.90
C LYS A 87 8.23 -2.11 15.83
N GLY A 88 9.35 -1.55 15.36
CA GLY A 88 10.19 -0.65 16.16
C GLY A 88 9.52 0.69 16.48
N ILE A 89 8.54 1.10 15.67
CA ILE A 89 7.84 2.38 15.84
C ILE A 89 6.37 2.23 16.23
N LEU A 90 5.84 1.01 16.38
CA LEU A 90 4.51 0.77 16.92
C LEU A 90 4.50 0.87 18.44
N SER A 91 3.40 1.35 19.01
CA SER A 91 3.16 1.27 20.45
C SER A 91 3.02 -0.20 20.88
N SER A 92 3.17 -0.50 22.18
CA SER A 92 3.05 -1.87 22.71
C SER A 92 1.68 -2.52 22.50
N ARG A 93 0.66 -1.72 22.14
CA ARG A 93 -0.68 -2.18 21.75
C ARG A 93 -1.04 -1.76 20.33
N GLY A 94 -0.06 -1.25 19.60
CA GLY A 94 -0.21 -0.76 18.25
C GLY A 94 -0.56 -1.87 17.29
N THR A 95 -1.27 -1.50 16.23
CA THR A 95 -1.73 -2.42 15.20
C THR A 95 -1.17 -1.98 13.85
N ILE A 96 -0.79 -2.95 13.01
CA ILE A 96 -0.62 -2.70 11.59
C ILE A 96 -1.84 -3.24 10.84
N LEU A 97 -2.35 -2.45 9.90
CA LEU A 97 -3.48 -2.79 9.03
C LEU A 97 -3.00 -2.78 7.58
N VAL A 98 -3.25 -3.88 6.88
CA VAL A 98 -2.92 -4.06 5.47
C VAL A 98 -4.18 -4.40 4.72
N GLU A 99 -4.47 -3.65 3.66
CA GLU A 99 -5.52 -3.98 2.70
C GLU A 99 -4.88 -4.61 1.48
N GLN A 100 -5.36 -5.79 1.09
CA GLN A 100 -4.89 -6.47 -0.11
C GLN A 100 -6.02 -7.24 -0.79
N SER A 101 -6.22 -6.94 -2.06
CA SER A 101 -7.05 -7.75 -2.96
C SER A 101 -6.38 -9.07 -3.33
N ASP A 102 -7.12 -10.16 -3.46
CA ASP A 102 -6.54 -11.37 -4.05
C ASP A 102 -6.36 -11.18 -5.57
N ILE A 103 -5.19 -10.67 -5.93
CA ILE A 103 -4.84 -10.37 -7.32
C ILE A 103 -4.25 -11.60 -8.03
N ILE A 104 -3.86 -12.66 -7.31
CA ILE A 104 -3.20 -13.83 -7.91
C ILE A 104 -4.14 -14.48 -8.93
N PHE A 105 -5.38 -14.78 -8.53
CA PHE A 105 -6.34 -15.43 -9.40
C PHE A 105 -6.84 -14.53 -10.53
N ARG A 106 -7.02 -13.22 -10.29
CA ARG A 106 -7.36 -12.28 -11.36
C ARG A 106 -6.27 -12.23 -12.41
N ILE A 107 -5.02 -12.12 -11.96
CA ILE A 107 -3.93 -11.96 -12.89
C ILE A 107 -3.66 -13.24 -13.66
N LEU A 108 -3.63 -14.39 -12.99
CA LEU A 108 -3.30 -15.64 -13.64
C LEU A 108 -4.43 -16.20 -14.51
N LEU A 109 -5.70 -15.93 -14.20
CA LEU A 109 -6.84 -16.55 -14.90
C LEU A 109 -7.57 -15.63 -15.90
N GLN A 110 -7.52 -14.30 -15.72
CA GLN A 110 -8.33 -13.35 -16.51
C GLN A 110 -7.50 -12.35 -17.31
N TYR A 111 -6.17 -12.47 -17.34
CA TYR A 111 -5.34 -11.44 -17.95
C TYR A 111 -5.51 -11.33 -19.46
N ARG A 112 -5.86 -10.12 -19.88
CA ARG A 112 -5.65 -9.63 -21.23
C ARG A 112 -4.26 -9.01 -21.28
N ASP A 113 -3.56 -9.19 -22.40
CA ASP A 113 -2.23 -8.58 -22.63
C ASP A 113 -2.25 -7.04 -22.51
N VAL A 114 -3.45 -6.43 -22.61
CA VAL A 114 -3.67 -4.99 -22.54
C VAL A 114 -4.90 -4.65 -21.67
N PHE A 115 -4.80 -3.63 -20.83
CA PHE A 115 -5.95 -3.03 -20.14
C PHE A 115 -5.85 -1.50 -20.05
N VAL A 116 -7.01 -0.82 -20.08
CA VAL A 116 -7.12 0.64 -20.00
C VAL A 116 -7.68 1.01 -18.63
N THR A 117 -6.88 1.62 -17.76
CA THR A 117 -7.27 1.93 -16.36
C THR A 117 -7.99 3.25 -16.21
N ASN A 118 -7.76 4.19 -17.13
CA ASN A 118 -8.47 5.45 -17.20
C ASN A 118 -8.71 5.77 -18.68
N LEU A 119 -9.86 6.36 -19.01
CA LEU A 119 -10.18 6.77 -20.38
C LEU A 119 -9.80 8.24 -20.65
N LYS A 120 -9.72 9.08 -19.61
CA LYS A 120 -9.49 10.53 -19.76
C LYS A 120 -8.60 11.10 -18.62
N PRO A 121 -7.31 11.40 -18.87
CA PRO A 121 -6.55 10.97 -20.04
C PRO A 121 -6.39 9.44 -20.07
N PRO A 122 -6.24 8.82 -21.26
CA PRO A 122 -6.09 7.38 -21.36
C PRO A 122 -4.82 6.92 -20.65
N VAL A 123 -4.94 5.84 -19.86
CA VAL A 123 -3.82 5.12 -19.28
C VAL A 123 -3.91 3.67 -19.74
N ILE A 124 -2.97 3.27 -20.60
CA ILE A 124 -2.92 1.95 -21.22
C ILE A 124 -1.81 1.17 -20.55
N ASN A 125 -2.11 -0.04 -20.06
CA ASN A 125 -1.14 -0.91 -19.45
C ASN A 125 -1.00 -2.17 -20.31
N LEU A 126 0.24 -2.48 -20.69
CA LEU A 126 0.63 -3.68 -21.41
C LEU A 126 1.35 -4.63 -20.47
N HIS A 127 0.98 -5.91 -20.54
CA HIS A 127 1.69 -6.96 -19.85
C HIS A 127 2.89 -7.43 -20.68
N ILE A 128 4.10 -7.42 -20.11
CA ILE A 128 5.31 -7.82 -20.85
C ILE A 128 5.68 -9.27 -20.54
N ALA A 129 5.86 -9.58 -19.26
CA ALA A 129 6.40 -10.87 -18.83
C ALA A 129 6.00 -11.21 -17.39
N PHE A 130 5.93 -12.50 -17.11
CA PHE A 130 5.78 -13.03 -15.76
C PHE A 130 7.11 -13.60 -15.26
N ASN A 131 7.54 -13.16 -14.08
CA ASN A 131 8.69 -13.74 -13.37
C ASN A 131 8.17 -14.59 -12.20
N PRO A 132 7.97 -15.91 -12.38
CA PRO A 132 7.45 -16.78 -11.33
C PRO A 132 8.43 -16.96 -10.17
N ARG A 133 9.75 -16.88 -10.43
CA ARG A 133 10.79 -17.04 -9.39
C ARG A 133 10.70 -15.95 -8.33
N ASN A 134 10.40 -14.72 -8.75
CA ASN A 134 10.33 -13.55 -7.86
C ASN A 134 8.90 -13.05 -7.62
N GLY A 135 7.89 -13.73 -8.19
CA GLY A 135 6.48 -13.44 -7.97
C GLY A 135 6.04 -12.06 -8.46
N TYR A 136 6.42 -11.63 -9.66
CA TYR A 136 5.95 -10.36 -10.21
C TYR A 136 5.68 -10.41 -11.72
N PHE A 137 4.86 -9.46 -12.16
CA PHE A 137 4.63 -9.13 -13.54
C PHE A 137 5.36 -7.86 -13.92
N GLU A 138 5.98 -7.85 -15.10
CA GLU A 138 6.46 -6.63 -15.74
C GLU A 138 5.32 -5.99 -16.53
N ARG A 139 5.14 -4.69 -16.32
CA ARG A 139 4.10 -3.91 -16.97
C ARG A 139 4.66 -2.64 -17.57
N LEU A 140 4.20 -2.35 -18.78
CA LEU A 140 4.46 -1.08 -19.44
C LEU A 140 3.20 -0.22 -19.37
N SER A 141 3.28 0.90 -18.66
CA SER A 141 2.19 1.90 -18.62
C SER A 141 2.49 3.03 -19.59
N PHE A 142 1.52 3.32 -20.44
CA PHE A 142 1.49 4.50 -21.31
C PHE A 142 0.45 5.47 -20.78
N THR A 143 0.89 6.70 -20.57
CA THR A 143 0.03 7.86 -20.34
C THR A 143 0.23 8.85 -21.49
N LYS A 144 -0.52 9.95 -21.51
CA LYS A 144 -0.38 10.99 -22.54
C LYS A 144 1.05 11.52 -22.70
N THR A 145 1.85 11.53 -21.64
CA THR A 145 3.18 12.19 -21.62
C THR A 145 4.30 11.32 -21.12
N ARG A 146 4.02 10.07 -20.73
CA ARG A 146 4.99 9.22 -20.04
C ARG A 146 4.80 7.75 -20.38
N GLN A 147 5.91 7.06 -20.52
CA GLN A 147 6.01 5.61 -20.60
C GLN A 147 6.84 5.13 -19.42
N ASP A 148 6.30 4.20 -18.64
CA ASP A 148 6.99 3.63 -17.47
C ASP A 148 6.93 2.11 -17.50
N ASN A 149 8.07 1.47 -17.26
CA ASN A 149 8.11 0.05 -16.93
C ASN A 149 8.16 -0.11 -15.41
N TYR A 150 7.26 -0.92 -14.84
CA TYR A 150 7.25 -1.19 -13.42
C TYR A 150 6.85 -2.64 -13.13
N LYS A 151 7.32 -3.12 -11.98
CA LYS A 151 6.99 -4.46 -11.46
C LYS A 151 5.75 -4.37 -10.60
N THR A 152 4.82 -5.30 -10.82
CA THR A 152 3.65 -5.52 -9.97
C THR A 152 3.81 -6.88 -9.30
N PHE A 153 4.13 -6.88 -8.01
CA PHE A 153 4.31 -8.09 -7.23
C PHE A 153 2.98 -8.75 -6.89
N LEU A 154 3.00 -10.07 -6.87
CA LEU A 154 1.86 -10.90 -6.57
C LEU A 154 1.70 -11.11 -5.08
N TRP A 155 0.47 -10.88 -4.61
CA TRP A 155 0.13 -10.98 -3.20
C TRP A 155 -1.18 -11.74 -3.05
N GLY A 156 -1.13 -12.81 -2.28
CA GLY A 156 -2.29 -13.48 -1.72
C GLY A 156 -2.38 -13.18 -0.23
N PRO A 157 -3.58 -13.16 0.36
CA PRO A 157 -3.76 -12.85 1.78
C PRO A 157 -2.94 -13.78 2.70
N TRP A 158 -2.79 -15.06 2.32
CA TRP A 158 -1.98 -16.04 3.03
C TRP A 158 -0.47 -15.72 3.03
N ILE A 159 0.04 -15.05 1.99
CA ILE A 159 1.45 -14.60 1.95
C ILE A 159 1.64 -13.47 2.96
N VAL A 160 0.73 -12.51 2.97
CA VAL A 160 0.77 -11.37 3.91
C VAL A 160 0.69 -11.88 5.35
N GLU A 161 -0.26 -12.76 5.63
CA GLU A 161 -0.41 -13.40 6.95
C GLU A 161 0.87 -14.12 7.38
N TYR A 162 1.45 -14.94 6.50
CA TYR A 162 2.68 -15.67 6.79
C TYR A 162 3.83 -14.73 7.16
N ILE A 163 4.05 -13.67 6.38
CA ILE A 163 5.14 -12.72 6.66
C ILE A 163 4.87 -12.00 7.98
N MET A 164 3.66 -11.49 8.22
CA MET A 164 3.33 -10.82 9.48
C MET A 164 3.59 -11.71 10.71
N LYS A 165 3.22 -12.99 10.65
CA LYS A 165 3.52 -13.96 11.72
C LYS A 165 5.03 -14.17 11.85
N LYS A 166 5.74 -14.35 10.74
CA LYS A 166 7.21 -14.51 10.70
C LYS A 166 7.92 -13.31 11.34
N THR A 167 7.44 -12.08 11.11
CA THR A 167 8.03 -10.86 11.69
C THR A 167 7.63 -10.63 13.16
N GLY A 168 6.87 -11.55 13.76
CA GLY A 168 6.59 -11.58 15.18
C GLY A 168 5.37 -10.78 15.62
N PHE A 169 4.40 -10.51 14.74
CA PHE A 169 3.10 -9.98 15.16
C PHE A 169 2.29 -11.08 15.87
N SER A 170 1.76 -10.77 17.05
CA SER A 170 1.26 -11.77 18.03
C SER A 170 -0.20 -12.22 17.79
N LYS A 171 -0.97 -11.42 17.04
CA LYS A 171 -2.38 -11.71 16.66
C LYS A 171 -2.62 -11.22 15.24
N VAL A 172 -2.39 -12.09 14.27
CA VAL A 172 -2.65 -11.80 12.87
C VAL A 172 -4.04 -12.29 12.50
N GLU A 173 -4.91 -11.38 12.07
CA GLU A 173 -6.28 -11.67 11.64
C GLU A 173 -6.44 -11.31 10.17
N VAL A 174 -7.09 -12.19 9.40
CA VAL A 174 -7.38 -12.01 7.97
C VAL A 174 -8.90 -12.02 7.82
N ALA A 175 -9.48 -10.87 7.51
CA ALA A 175 -10.92 -10.71 7.35
C ALA A 175 -11.27 -10.36 5.90
N PRO A 176 -12.25 -11.05 5.28
CA PRO A 176 -12.77 -10.61 3.99
C PRO A 176 -13.46 -9.25 4.16
N PHE A 177 -13.13 -8.32 3.25
CA PHE A 177 -13.78 -7.03 3.12
C PHE A 177 -14.51 -6.98 1.78
N VAL A 178 -15.83 -6.79 1.85
CA VAL A 178 -16.66 -6.61 0.67
C VAL A 178 -16.59 -5.14 0.28
N ASP A 179 -15.75 -4.84 -0.69
CA ASP A 179 -15.71 -3.49 -1.25
C ASP A 179 -16.93 -3.30 -2.18
N PRO A 180 -17.80 -2.32 -1.92
CA PRO A 180 -18.99 -2.08 -2.73
C PRO A 180 -18.69 -1.60 -4.17
N PHE A 181 -17.44 -1.23 -4.47
CA PHE A 181 -16.98 -0.72 -5.75
C PHE A 181 -16.04 -1.68 -6.50
N PHE A 182 -15.51 -2.72 -5.84
CA PHE A 182 -14.65 -3.70 -6.49
C PHE A 182 -15.35 -5.02 -6.79
N ALA A 183 -15.10 -5.54 -7.99
CA ALA A 183 -15.55 -6.86 -8.42
C ALA A 183 -14.73 -8.03 -7.83
N HIS A 184 -13.91 -7.82 -6.80
CA HIS A 184 -12.98 -8.83 -6.30
C HIS A 184 -12.92 -8.84 -4.78
N GLN A 185 -12.62 -10.02 -4.21
CA GLN A 185 -12.48 -10.19 -2.78
C GLN A 185 -11.24 -9.44 -2.28
N THR A 186 -11.47 -8.39 -1.51
CA THR A 186 -10.45 -7.68 -0.76
C THR A 186 -10.35 -8.27 0.65
N PHE A 187 -9.17 -8.25 1.24
CA PHE A 187 -8.94 -8.67 2.61
C PHE A 187 -8.33 -7.53 3.41
N LEU A 188 -8.83 -7.35 4.62
CA LEU A 188 -8.20 -6.55 5.65
C LEU A 188 -7.44 -7.48 6.57
N ILE A 189 -6.15 -7.21 6.71
CA ILE A 189 -5.22 -8.05 7.44
C ILE A 189 -4.63 -7.20 8.56
N THR A 190 -4.85 -7.60 9.79
CA THR A 190 -4.34 -6.87 10.96
C THR A 190 -3.29 -7.68 11.68
N GLY A 191 -2.34 -6.99 12.32
CA GLY A 191 -1.33 -7.61 13.18
C GLY A 191 -1.08 -6.73 14.40
N ARG A 192 -1.17 -7.31 15.60
CA ARG A 192 -0.80 -6.62 16.84
C ARG A 192 0.68 -6.79 17.18
N SER A 193 1.30 -5.71 17.64
CA SER A 193 2.72 -5.69 18.05
C SER A 193 3.07 -6.76 19.08
#